data_AF-A0A7S1SZ12-F1
#
_entry.id   AF-A0A7S1SZ12-F1
#
_cell.length_a   1.000
_cell.length_b   1.000
_cell.length_c   1.000
_cell.angle_alpha   90.00
_cell.angle_beta   90.00
_cell.angle_gamma   90.00
#
_symmetry.space_group_name_H-M   'P 1'
#
loop_
_entity.id
_entity.type
_entity.pdbx_description
1 polymer ?
#
loop_
_entity_poly.entity_id
_entity_poly.type
_entity_poly.pdbx_seq_one_letter_code
_entity_poly.pdbx_strand_id
1 'polypeptide(L)'
;GTSWTYNYIGMGQRYDIIKNGDCFTQYMLSFYWVTATLATNGLVVGMLPSNWLEIGFTCLTMLISLTLYAYVLGEISNVVMKADEALVHQRSQLSLVQSFVKGRALPDDLKDAIVQQFENSMMREEQSALDDSKEVFEKLSHSLQVDVARHVSRGLVGKVAIMEYCKDSFLDALSVLLKEEGMTRDGYLFRANEVCE
;
A
#
# COMPACT_ATOMS: atom_id res chain seq x y z
N GLY A 1 22.90 -19.29 43.58
CA GLY A 1 22.29 -18.93 42.29
C GLY A 1 21.31 -17.82 42.52
N THR A 2 21.78 -16.59 42.43
CA THR A 2 21.02 -15.34 42.58
C THR A 2 20.38 -15.02 41.24
N SER A 3 19.07 -15.18 41.15
CA SER A 3 18.26 -14.82 39.98
C SER A 3 17.35 -13.66 40.37
N TRP A 4 17.13 -12.72 39.44
CA TRP A 4 16.24 -11.55 39.47
C TRP A 4 14.84 -11.74 40.08
N THR A 5 14.42 -12.98 40.35
CA THR A 5 13.19 -13.35 41.05
C THR A 5 13.22 -13.08 42.57
N TYR A 6 14.38 -12.73 43.16
CA TYR A 6 14.56 -12.62 44.63
C TYR A 6 13.70 -11.55 45.32
N ASN A 7 13.31 -10.48 44.61
CA ASN A 7 12.58 -9.34 45.19
C ASN A 7 11.17 -9.11 44.59
N TYR A 8 10.67 -10.03 43.76
CA TYR A 8 9.36 -9.84 43.14
C TYR A 8 8.23 -9.98 44.16
N ILE A 9 7.50 -8.88 44.40
CA ILE A 9 6.34 -8.80 45.33
C ILE A 9 5.02 -8.65 44.53
N GLY A 10 5.03 -8.81 43.20
CA GLY A 10 3.89 -8.50 42.34
C GLY A 10 2.68 -9.46 42.41
N MET A 11 2.74 -10.51 43.22
CA MET A 11 1.62 -11.44 43.46
C MET A 11 1.41 -11.80 44.95
N GLY A 12 2.06 -11.07 45.88
CA GLY A 12 2.00 -11.41 47.31
C GLY A 12 2.66 -12.76 47.67
N GLN A 13 3.55 -13.27 46.82
CA GLN A 13 4.25 -14.56 47.01
C GLN A 13 5.76 -14.31 47.12
N ARG A 14 6.39 -14.89 48.15
CA ARG A 14 7.86 -14.82 48.36
C ARG A 14 8.61 -15.67 47.32
N TYR A 15 9.84 -15.28 47.01
CA TYR A 15 10.79 -15.95 46.10
C TYR A 15 10.81 -17.49 46.17
N ASP A 16 10.67 -18.04 47.38
CA ASP A 16 10.73 -19.49 47.63
C ASP A 16 9.64 -20.29 46.89
N ILE A 17 8.52 -19.64 46.54
CA ILE A 17 7.36 -20.26 45.87
C ILE A 17 7.56 -20.26 44.35
N ILE A 18 8.26 -19.25 43.81
CA ILE A 18 8.54 -19.14 42.37
C ILE A 18 9.67 -20.09 41.97
N LYS A 19 10.71 -20.19 42.82
CA LYS A 19 11.85 -21.10 42.59
C LYS A 19 11.44 -22.57 42.66
N ASN A 20 10.52 -22.93 43.55
CA ASN A 20 10.01 -24.29 43.72
C ASN A 20 8.68 -24.54 42.98
N GLY A 21 8.19 -23.55 42.23
CA GLY A 21 6.94 -23.64 41.46
C GLY A 21 7.12 -24.35 40.12
N ASP A 22 6.00 -24.67 39.47
CA ASP A 22 5.99 -25.30 38.15
C ASP A 22 6.73 -24.47 37.09
N CYS A 23 7.34 -25.17 36.12
CA CYS A 23 8.06 -24.57 34.98
C CYS A 23 7.21 -23.52 34.23
N PHE A 24 5.90 -23.78 34.11
CA PHE A 24 4.94 -22.87 33.48
C PHE A 24 4.86 -21.51 34.19
N THR A 25 4.88 -21.49 35.53
CA THR A 25 4.83 -20.27 36.33
C THR A 25 6.08 -19.43 36.13
N GLN A 26 7.25 -20.06 36.05
CA GLN A 26 8.52 -19.37 35.79
C GLN A 26 8.58 -18.78 34.37
N TYR A 27 8.05 -19.51 33.38
CA TYR A 27 7.94 -19.03 32.00
C TYR A 27 7.00 -17.82 31.90
N MET A 28 5.80 -17.92 32.46
CA MET A 28 4.81 -16.83 32.43
C MET A 28 5.32 -15.57 33.13
N LEU A 29 6.06 -15.72 34.23
CA LEU A 29 6.68 -14.60 34.93
C LEU A 29 7.78 -13.92 34.09
N SER A 30 8.60 -14.72 33.40
CA SER A 30 9.65 -14.23 32.50
C SER A 30 9.05 -13.50 31.30
N PHE A 31 8.00 -14.07 30.72
CA PHE A 31 7.25 -13.46 29.63
C PHE A 31 6.61 -12.13 30.05
N TYR A 32 5.94 -12.11 31.22
CA TYR A 32 5.36 -10.89 31.79
C TYR A 32 6.40 -9.79 31.97
N TRP A 33 7.60 -10.12 32.47
CA TRP A 33 8.68 -9.14 32.63
C TRP A 33 9.17 -8.56 31.29
N VAL A 34 9.34 -9.41 30.28
CA VAL A 34 9.73 -8.97 28.92
C VAL A 34 8.64 -8.09 28.31
N THR A 35 7.37 -8.49 28.40
CA THR A 35 6.24 -7.73 27.87
C THR A 35 6.07 -6.39 28.58
N ALA A 36 6.23 -6.33 29.91
CA ALA A 36 6.17 -5.08 30.65
C ALA A 36 7.30 -4.11 30.26
N THR A 37 8.51 -4.65 30.06
CA THR A 37 9.67 -3.89 29.60
C THR A 37 9.47 -3.37 28.17
N LEU A 38 8.91 -4.20 27.29
CA LEU A 38 8.58 -3.84 25.90
C LEU A 38 7.46 -2.79 25.81
N ALA A 39 6.45 -2.88 26.67
CA ALA A 39 5.32 -1.94 26.73
C ALA A 39 5.67 -0.60 27.40
N THR A 40 6.95 -0.36 27.71
CA THR A 40 7.44 0.85 28.38
C THR A 40 6.74 1.16 29.72
N ASN A 41 6.04 0.18 30.29
CA ASN A 41 5.55 0.18 31.66
C ASN A 41 6.74 -0.10 32.56
N GLY A 42 7.61 0.92 32.66
CA GLY A 42 8.93 0.83 33.24
C GLY A 42 8.92 0.15 34.60
N LEU A 43 9.86 -0.80 34.75
CA LEU A 43 10.23 -1.46 36.00
C LEU A 43 9.04 -2.03 36.78
N VAL A 44 8.76 -3.31 36.54
CA VAL A 44 7.91 -4.08 37.44
C VAL A 44 8.45 -3.95 38.87
N VAL A 45 7.74 -3.20 39.70
CA VAL A 45 8.11 -2.88 41.08
C VAL A 45 8.41 -4.19 41.82
N GLY A 46 9.68 -4.42 42.16
CA GLY A 46 10.18 -5.64 42.81
C GLY A 46 11.18 -6.47 42.00
N MET A 47 11.28 -6.32 40.67
CA MET A 47 12.27 -7.04 39.83
C MET A 47 13.44 -6.12 39.43
N LEU A 48 14.07 -5.46 40.41
CA LEU A 48 15.26 -4.64 40.13
C LEU A 48 16.51 -5.53 40.07
N PRO A 49 17.39 -5.33 39.06
CA PRO A 49 18.64 -6.07 38.97
C PRO A 49 19.53 -5.73 40.17
N SER A 50 20.01 -6.77 40.87
CA SER A 50 20.89 -6.60 42.03
C SER A 50 22.36 -6.86 41.68
N ASN A 51 22.62 -7.49 40.54
CA ASN A 51 23.96 -7.87 40.09
C ASN A 51 24.37 -7.11 38.81
N TRP A 52 25.67 -6.84 38.65
CA TRP A 52 26.21 -6.13 37.48
C TRP A 52 25.88 -6.81 36.15
N LEU A 53 25.84 -8.14 36.11
CA LEU A 53 25.42 -8.90 34.93
C LEU A 53 23.92 -8.74 34.61
N GLU A 54 23.07 -8.66 35.62
CA GLU A 54 21.63 -8.44 35.45
C GLU A 54 21.35 -7.02 34.94
N ILE A 55 22.13 -6.04 35.39
CA ILE A 55 22.08 -4.66 34.90
C ILE A 55 22.45 -4.63 33.42
N GLY A 56 23.55 -5.28 33.02
CA GLY A 56 23.97 -5.35 31.62
C GLY A 56 22.93 -6.00 30.70
N PHE A 57 22.33 -7.12 31.14
CA PHE A 57 21.24 -7.78 30.41
C PHE A 57 20.02 -6.87 30.26
N THR A 58 19.61 -6.20 31.36
CA THR A 58 18.46 -5.28 31.33
C THR A 58 18.69 -4.12 30.35
N CYS A 59 19.87 -3.49 30.39
CA CYS A 59 20.23 -2.44 29.44
C CYS A 59 20.14 -2.92 27.98
N LEU A 60 20.64 -4.12 27.68
CA LEU A 60 20.58 -4.68 26.33
C LEU A 60 19.13 -4.95 25.90
N THR A 61 18.30 -5.53 26.78
CA THR A 61 16.87 -5.75 26.47
C THR A 61 16.09 -4.44 26.27
N MET A 62 16.43 -3.38 27.00
CA MET A 62 15.84 -2.05 26.81
C MET A 62 16.25 -1.44 25.48
N LEU A 63 17.53 -1.55 25.08
CA LEU A 63 18.01 -1.07 23.77
C LEU A 63 17.32 -1.80 22.60
N ILE A 64 17.15 -3.12 22.72
CA ILE A 64 16.42 -3.91 21.72
C ILE A 64 14.96 -3.46 21.66
N SER A 65 14.31 -3.30 22.82
CA SER A 65 12.91 -2.85 22.89
C SER A 65 12.73 -1.47 22.26
N LEU A 66 13.65 -0.54 22.51
CA LEU A 66 13.63 0.80 21.91
C LEU A 66 13.80 0.75 20.39
N THR A 67 14.74 -0.06 19.90
CA THR A 67 14.98 -0.23 18.46
C THR A 67 13.76 -0.83 17.76
N LEU A 68 13.16 -1.87 18.36
CA LEU A 68 11.95 -2.50 17.83
C LEU A 68 10.78 -1.50 17.80
N TYR A 69 10.60 -0.72 18.86
CA TYR A 69 9.55 0.30 18.92
C TYR A 69 9.73 1.37 17.84
N ALA A 70 10.97 1.87 17.68
CA ALA A 70 11.29 2.86 16.64
C ALA A 70 11.05 2.30 15.23
N TYR A 71 11.42 1.04 14.98
CA TYR A 71 11.19 0.38 13.70
C TYR A 71 9.69 0.23 13.38
N VAL A 72 8.90 -0.27 14.33
CA VAL A 72 7.45 -0.44 14.15
C VAL A 72 6.76 0.89 13.91
N LEU A 73 7.11 1.94 14.68
CA LEU A 73 6.58 3.27 14.44
C LEU A 73 7.01 3.84 13.08
N GLY A 74 8.25 3.61 12.67
CA GLY A 74 8.76 4.02 11.36
C GLY A 74 7.96 3.38 10.22
N GLU A 75 7.68 2.08 10.33
CA GLU A 75 6.90 1.38 9.30
C GLU A 75 5.44 1.83 9.26
N ILE A 76 4.81 2.03 10.42
CA ILE A 76 3.46 2.61 10.49
C ILE A 76 3.43 3.99 9.85
N SER A 77 4.42 4.84 10.16
CA SER A 77 4.56 6.16 9.54
C SER A 77 4.72 6.07 8.03
N ASN A 78 5.53 5.13 7.53
CA ASN A 78 5.71 4.92 6.09
C ASN A 78 4.41 4.50 5.41
N VAL A 79 3.64 3.59 6.00
CA VAL A 79 2.35 3.16 5.46
C VAL A 79 1.36 4.32 5.41
N VAL A 80 1.29 5.11 6.49
CA VAL A 80 0.44 6.30 6.55
C VAL A 80 0.87 7.34 5.50
N MET A 81 2.17 7.61 5.37
CA MET A 81 2.69 8.55 4.39
C MET A 81 2.40 8.10 2.95
N LYS A 82 2.58 6.81 2.63
CA LYS A 82 2.25 6.28 1.29
C LYS A 82 0.77 6.42 0.97
N ALA A 83 -0.10 6.15 1.95
CA ALA A 83 -1.54 6.34 1.79
C ALA A 83 -1.92 7.82 1.61
N ASP A 84 -1.28 8.72 2.36
CA ASP A 84 -1.51 10.16 2.26
C ASP A 84 -0.96 10.73 0.95
N GLU A 85 0.20 10.27 0.47
CA GLU A 85 0.81 10.71 -0.79
C GLU A 85 -0.11 10.48 -1.99
N ALA A 86 -0.75 9.31 -2.08
CA ALA A 86 -1.73 9.02 -3.13
C ALA A 86 -2.92 9.99 -3.10
N LEU A 87 -3.46 10.26 -1.91
CA LEU A 87 -4.58 11.19 -1.71
C LEU A 87 -4.18 12.65 -2.00
N VAL A 88 -2.99 13.05 -1.56
CA VAL A 88 -2.45 14.40 -1.79
C VAL A 88 -2.20 14.62 -3.28
N HIS A 89 -1.66 13.63 -3.99
CA HIS A 89 -1.47 13.69 -5.43
C HIS A 89 -2.81 13.90 -6.15
N GLN A 90 -3.82 13.08 -5.84
CA GLN A 90 -5.15 13.19 -6.44
C GLN A 90 -5.81 14.56 -6.19
N ARG A 91 -5.74 15.06 -4.95
CA ARG A 91 -6.27 16.39 -4.60
C ARG A 91 -5.54 17.51 -5.32
N SER A 92 -4.23 17.40 -5.50
CA SER A 92 -3.43 18.40 -6.21
C SER A 92 -3.84 18.53 -7.68
N GLN A 93 -4.10 17.40 -8.34
CA GLN A 93 -4.54 17.36 -9.73
C GLN A 93 -5.94 17.96 -9.89
N LEU A 94 -6.89 17.61 -9.00
CA LEU A 94 -8.22 18.23 -9.00
C LEU A 94 -8.17 19.74 -8.79
N SER A 95 -7.31 20.22 -7.88
CA SER A 95 -7.11 21.66 -7.66
C SER A 95 -6.55 22.36 -8.91
N LEU A 96 -5.66 21.69 -9.66
CA LEU A 96 -5.10 22.22 -10.91
C LEU A 96 -6.17 22.33 -11.98
N VAL A 97 -7.00 21.29 -12.16
CA VAL A 97 -8.13 21.30 -13.09
C VAL A 97 -9.13 22.39 -12.73
N GLN A 98 -9.50 22.52 -11.45
CA GLN A 98 -10.40 23.59 -10.99
C GLN A 98 -9.81 24.98 -11.26
N SER A 99 -8.50 25.15 -11.09
CA SER A 99 -7.81 26.42 -11.38
C SER A 99 -7.79 26.72 -12.89
N PHE A 100 -7.58 25.71 -13.72
CA PHE A 100 -7.65 25.82 -15.18
C PHE A 100 -9.04 26.23 -15.67
N VAL A 101 -10.09 25.61 -15.11
CA VAL A 101 -11.48 25.91 -15.44
C VAL A 101 -11.88 27.31 -14.98
N LYS A 102 -11.42 27.76 -13.81
CA LYS A 102 -11.65 29.14 -13.31
C LYS A 102 -10.96 30.20 -14.16
N GLY A 103 -9.80 29.89 -14.76
CA GLY A 103 -9.06 30.82 -15.62
C GLY A 103 -9.71 31.08 -16.98
N ARG A 104 -10.72 30.30 -17.37
CA ARG A 104 -11.45 30.47 -18.63
C ARG A 104 -12.91 30.82 -18.36
N ALA A 105 -13.46 31.76 -19.13
CA ALA A 105 -14.88 32.14 -19.08
C ALA A 105 -15.76 31.07 -19.75
N LEU A 106 -15.78 29.87 -19.18
CA LEU A 106 -16.64 28.77 -19.62
C LEU A 106 -18.04 28.93 -19.00
N PRO A 107 -19.11 28.45 -19.65
CA PRO A 107 -20.44 28.34 -19.05
C PRO A 107 -20.40 27.39 -17.85
N ASP A 108 -21.15 27.69 -16.78
CA ASP A 108 -21.08 26.94 -15.52
C ASP A 108 -21.45 25.45 -15.69
N ASP A 109 -22.41 25.13 -16.56
CA ASP A 109 -22.76 23.73 -16.90
C ASP A 109 -21.57 22.92 -17.44
N LEU A 110 -20.68 23.56 -18.22
CA LEU A 110 -19.51 22.90 -18.77
C LEU A 110 -18.40 22.75 -17.73
N LYS A 111 -18.30 23.68 -16.77
CA LYS A 111 -17.34 23.60 -15.67
C LYS A 111 -17.65 22.40 -14.78
N ASP A 112 -18.91 22.27 -14.40
CA ASP A 112 -19.37 21.19 -13.52
C ASP A 112 -19.23 19.84 -14.22
N ALA A 113 -19.55 19.77 -15.52
CA ALA A 113 -19.34 18.56 -16.31
C ALA A 113 -17.86 18.14 -16.38
N ILE A 114 -16.92 19.08 -16.54
CA ILE A 114 -15.48 18.79 -16.58
C ILE A 114 -14.99 18.29 -15.22
N VAL A 115 -15.34 18.98 -14.12
CA VAL A 115 -14.92 18.59 -12.77
C VAL A 115 -15.48 17.22 -12.42
N GLN A 116 -16.76 16.98 -12.68
CA GLN A 116 -17.41 15.70 -12.40
C GLN A 116 -16.85 14.55 -13.25
N GLN A 117 -16.48 14.82 -14.51
CA GLN A 117 -15.84 13.81 -15.35
C GLN A 117 -14.44 13.46 -14.83
N PHE A 118 -13.67 14.44 -14.37
CA PHE A 118 -12.34 14.24 -13.81
C PHE A 118 -12.36 13.54 -12.44
N GLU A 119 -13.31 13.88 -11.57
CA GLU A 119 -13.54 13.17 -10.30
C GLU A 119 -13.93 11.71 -10.56
N ASN A 120 -14.84 11.47 -11.51
CA ASN A 120 -15.26 10.12 -11.88
C ASN A 120 -14.14 9.30 -12.54
N SER A 121 -13.27 9.92 -13.35
CA SER A 121 -12.11 9.22 -13.93
C SER A 121 -11.09 8.85 -12.87
N MET A 122 -10.80 9.76 -11.92
CA MET A 122 -9.87 9.47 -10.82
C MET A 122 -10.39 8.39 -9.87
N MET A 123 -11.70 8.38 -9.56
CA MET A 123 -12.29 7.29 -8.76
C MET A 123 -12.22 5.93 -9.49
N ARG A 124 -12.28 5.94 -10.83
CA ARG A 124 -12.07 4.74 -11.65
C ARG A 124 -10.61 4.31 -11.67
N GLU A 125 -9.67 5.25 -11.79
CA GLU A 125 -8.22 4.99 -11.74
C GLU A 125 -7.84 4.33 -10.40
N GLU A 126 -8.36 4.81 -9.27
CA GLU A 126 -8.11 4.22 -7.95
C GLU A 126 -8.65 2.78 -7.83
N GLN A 127 -9.74 2.45 -8.54
CA GLN A 127 -10.32 1.10 -8.58
C GLN A 127 -9.73 0.21 -9.66
N SER A 128 -9.03 0.79 -10.65
CA SER A 128 -8.50 0.06 -11.78
C SER A 128 -6.98 0.00 -11.68
N ALA A 129 -6.45 -1.21 -11.46
CA ALA A 129 -5.03 -1.55 -11.68
C ALA A 129 -4.59 -1.39 -13.17
N LEU A 130 -5.36 -0.64 -13.97
CA LEU A 130 -5.21 -0.47 -15.42
C LEU A 130 -4.31 0.71 -15.77
N ASP A 131 -4.13 1.72 -14.91
CA ASP A 131 -3.16 2.80 -15.21
C ASP A 131 -1.71 2.30 -15.07
N ASP A 132 -1.45 1.47 -14.06
CA ASP A 132 -0.21 0.69 -13.96
C ASP A 132 0.01 -0.19 -15.19
N SER A 133 -1.04 -0.65 -15.89
CA SER A 133 -0.88 -1.52 -17.05
C SER A 133 -0.20 -0.83 -18.23
N LYS A 134 -0.44 0.47 -18.46
CA LYS A 134 0.22 1.23 -19.55
C LYS A 134 1.67 1.53 -19.21
N GLU A 135 1.95 1.98 -17.99
CA GLU A 135 3.33 2.19 -17.54
C GLU A 135 4.13 0.89 -17.52
N VAL A 136 3.53 -0.21 -17.05
CA VAL A 136 4.14 -1.54 -17.05
C VAL A 136 4.35 -2.02 -18.48
N PHE A 137 3.39 -1.78 -19.37
CA PHE A 137 3.52 -2.11 -20.79
C PHE A 137 4.68 -1.37 -21.44
N GLU A 138 4.84 -0.07 -21.19
CA GLU A 138 5.95 0.73 -21.71
C GLU A 138 7.33 0.32 -21.13
N LYS A 139 7.36 -0.20 -19.90
CA LYS A 139 8.59 -0.74 -19.26
C LYS A 139 8.99 -2.12 -19.80
N LEU A 140 8.11 -2.84 -20.51
CA LEU A 140 8.43 -4.12 -21.15
C LEU A 140 9.38 -3.93 -22.35
N SER A 141 10.15 -4.97 -22.69
CA SER A 141 10.92 -4.96 -23.93
C SER A 141 9.99 -4.95 -25.14
N HIS A 142 10.45 -4.38 -26.26
CA HIS A 142 9.65 -4.30 -27.50
C HIS A 142 9.13 -5.67 -27.96
N SER A 143 9.88 -6.75 -27.75
CA SER A 143 9.42 -8.11 -28.07
C SER A 143 8.22 -8.54 -27.22
N LEU A 144 8.26 -8.26 -25.91
CA LEU A 144 7.18 -8.58 -24.98
C LEU A 144 5.94 -7.72 -25.21
N GLN A 145 6.12 -6.44 -25.55
CA GLN A 145 5.01 -5.55 -25.93
C GLN A 145 4.23 -6.11 -27.12
N VAL A 146 4.94 -6.56 -28.17
CA VAL A 146 4.33 -7.15 -29.36
C VAL A 146 3.56 -8.43 -29.02
N ASP A 147 4.13 -9.32 -28.19
CA ASP A 147 3.46 -10.57 -27.82
C ASP A 147 2.23 -10.34 -26.93
N VAL A 148 2.29 -9.40 -25.98
CA VAL A 148 1.16 -9.02 -25.14
C VAL A 148 0.06 -8.37 -25.99
N ALA A 149 0.42 -7.41 -26.85
CA ALA A 149 -0.53 -6.74 -27.74
C ALA A 149 -1.22 -7.76 -28.67
N ARG A 150 -0.46 -8.69 -29.25
CA ARG A 150 -1.00 -9.81 -30.04
C ARG A 150 -1.97 -10.65 -29.21
N HIS A 151 -1.63 -11.03 -27.99
CA HIS A 151 -2.50 -11.89 -27.17
C HIS A 151 -3.82 -11.22 -26.78
N VAL A 152 -3.78 -9.95 -26.40
CA VAL A 152 -4.95 -9.18 -25.94
C VAL A 152 -5.89 -8.86 -27.11
N SER A 153 -5.36 -8.41 -28.23
CA SER A 153 -6.16 -7.96 -29.38
C SER A 153 -6.68 -9.11 -30.24
N ARG A 154 -6.00 -10.26 -30.32
CA ARG A 154 -6.41 -11.40 -31.18
C ARG A 154 -7.81 -11.93 -30.83
N GLY A 155 -8.20 -11.87 -29.55
CA GLY A 155 -9.56 -12.21 -29.10
C GLY A 155 -10.64 -11.21 -29.50
N LEU A 156 -10.29 -9.94 -29.75
CA LEU A 156 -11.18 -8.88 -30.24
C LEU A 156 -11.24 -8.88 -31.77
N VAL A 157 -10.08 -8.98 -32.42
CA VAL A 157 -9.89 -8.99 -33.87
C VAL A 157 -10.62 -10.19 -34.52
N GLY A 158 -10.57 -11.37 -33.89
CA GLY A 158 -11.28 -12.56 -34.40
C GLY A 158 -12.80 -12.49 -34.33
N LYS A 159 -13.39 -11.53 -33.59
CA LYS A 159 -14.85 -11.34 -33.50
C LYS A 159 -15.40 -10.42 -34.59
N VAL A 160 -14.54 -9.76 -35.36
CA VAL A 160 -14.95 -8.81 -36.40
C VAL A 160 -15.08 -9.54 -37.74
N ALA A 161 -16.29 -9.59 -38.31
CA ALA A 161 -16.61 -10.33 -39.54
C ALA A 161 -15.77 -9.91 -40.77
N ILE A 162 -15.28 -8.67 -40.80
CA ILE A 162 -14.41 -8.17 -41.89
C ILE A 162 -13.00 -8.77 -41.80
N MET A 163 -12.56 -9.16 -40.59
CA MET A 163 -11.20 -9.65 -40.35
C MET A 163 -11.04 -11.16 -40.54
N GLU A 164 -12.14 -11.90 -40.67
CA GLU A 164 -12.15 -13.35 -40.94
C GLU A 164 -11.53 -13.72 -42.30
N TYR A 165 -11.53 -12.78 -43.24
CA TYR A 165 -10.97 -12.95 -44.59
C TYR A 165 -9.54 -12.40 -44.75
N CYS A 166 -8.95 -11.86 -43.69
CA CYS A 166 -7.60 -11.29 -43.72
C CYS A 166 -6.53 -12.32 -43.38
N LYS A 167 -5.31 -12.15 -43.94
CA LYS A 167 -4.16 -13.02 -43.63
C LYS A 167 -3.73 -12.84 -42.17
N ASP A 168 -3.31 -13.93 -41.51
CA ASP A 168 -2.78 -13.90 -40.13
C ASP A 168 -1.67 -12.86 -39.94
N SER A 169 -0.81 -12.65 -40.94
CA SER A 169 0.26 -11.64 -40.87
C SER A 169 -0.26 -10.20 -40.82
N PHE A 170 -1.42 -9.92 -41.41
CA PHE A 170 -2.08 -8.61 -41.32
C PHE A 170 -2.78 -8.43 -39.96
N LEU A 171 -3.43 -9.49 -39.47
CA LEU A 171 -4.05 -9.48 -38.14
C LEU A 171 -3.01 -9.27 -37.04
N ASP A 172 -1.84 -9.89 -37.15
CA ASP A 172 -0.71 -9.68 -36.25
C ASP A 172 -0.20 -8.22 -36.27
N ALA A 173 -0.08 -7.61 -37.45
CA ALA A 173 0.35 -6.22 -37.56
C ALA A 173 -0.70 -5.24 -36.98
N LEU A 174 -1.98 -5.51 -37.22
CA LEU A 174 -3.09 -4.69 -36.71
C LEU A 174 -3.24 -4.83 -35.19
N SER A 175 -3.00 -6.02 -34.66
CA SER A 175 -2.99 -6.33 -33.24
C SER A 175 -1.99 -5.49 -32.43
N VAL A 176 -0.87 -5.13 -33.05
CA VAL A 176 0.18 -4.28 -32.45
C VAL A 176 -0.18 -2.80 -32.51
N LEU A 177 -0.99 -2.39 -33.50
CA LEU A 177 -1.43 -1.00 -33.69
C LEU A 177 -2.71 -0.66 -32.90
N LEU A 178 -3.42 -1.67 -32.39
CA LEU A 178 -4.62 -1.52 -31.59
C LEU A 178 -4.29 -0.91 -30.23
N LYS A 179 -4.87 0.25 -29.93
CA LYS A 179 -4.79 0.90 -28.62
C LYS A 179 -6.16 0.87 -27.96
N GLU A 180 -6.19 0.46 -26.69
CA GLU A 180 -7.42 0.49 -25.90
C GLU A 180 -7.69 1.92 -25.39
N GLU A 181 -8.87 2.44 -25.73
CA GLU A 181 -9.39 3.73 -25.27
C GLU A 181 -10.65 3.49 -24.44
N GLY A 182 -10.61 3.90 -23.17
CA GLY A 182 -11.71 3.76 -22.23
C GLY A 182 -12.65 4.96 -22.29
N MET A 183 -13.92 4.75 -22.64
CA MET A 183 -14.91 5.83 -22.72
C MET A 183 -15.86 5.88 -21.52
N THR A 184 -16.35 7.09 -21.22
CA THR A 184 -17.44 7.33 -20.26
C THR A 184 -18.80 7.02 -20.89
N ARG A 185 -19.79 6.65 -20.06
CA ARG A 185 -21.11 6.16 -20.52
C ARG A 185 -21.92 7.21 -21.30
N ASP A 186 -21.65 8.48 -21.07
CA ASP A 186 -22.25 9.63 -21.75
C ASP A 186 -21.29 10.34 -22.73
N GLY A 187 -20.14 9.73 -23.02
CA GLY A 187 -19.20 10.24 -24.02
C GLY A 187 -19.72 9.98 -25.44
N TYR A 188 -19.46 10.90 -26.35
CA TYR A 188 -19.70 10.71 -27.78
C TYR A 188 -18.36 10.39 -28.44
N LEU A 189 -18.27 9.25 -29.14
CA LEU A 189 -17.03 8.77 -29.77
C LEU A 189 -16.69 9.57 -31.04
N PHE A 190 -17.73 9.98 -31.77
CA PHE A 190 -17.63 10.90 -32.90
C PHE A 190 -18.83 11.83 -32.87
N ARG A 191 -18.63 13.14 -33.10
CA ARG A 191 -19.74 14.05 -33.36
C ARG A 191 -19.99 14.15 -34.86
N ALA A 192 -21.27 14.24 -35.23
CA ALA A 192 -21.63 14.52 -36.62
C ALA A 192 -21.00 15.85 -37.06
N ASN A 193 -20.29 15.84 -38.19
CA ASN A 193 -19.41 16.89 -38.76
C ASN A 193 -17.97 17.01 -38.23
N GLU A 194 -17.47 16.10 -37.39
CA GLU A 194 -16.04 16.04 -37.10
C GLU A 194 -15.29 15.18 -38.14
N VAL A 195 -14.12 15.66 -38.57
CA VAL A 195 -13.23 14.90 -39.44
C VAL A 195 -12.61 13.80 -38.60
N CYS A 196 -12.81 12.54 -38.98
CA CYS A 196 -12.12 11.42 -38.35
C CYS A 196 -10.67 11.41 -38.83
N GLU A 197 -9.72 11.57 -37.90
CA GLU A 197 -8.29 11.29 -38.12
C GLU A 197 -7.96 9.83 -37.82
#